data_AF-A0A969UMM4-F1
#
_entry.id   AF-A0A969UMM4-F1
#
_cell.length_a   1.000
_cell.length_b   1.000
_cell.length_c   1.000
_cell.angle_alpha   90.00
_cell.angle_beta   90.00
_cell.angle_gamma   90.00
#
_symmetry.space_group_name_H-M   'P 1'
#
loop_
_entity.id
_entity.type
_entity.pdbx_description
1 polymer ?
#
loop_
_entity_poly.entity_id
_entity_poly.type
_entity_poly.pdbx_seq_one_letter_code
_entity_poly.pdbx_strand_id
1 'polypeptide(L)'
;MVLVSSYSNPVNTIAEAMANGYSIEDFMVTPLQFGYYSSEPKVRNHIAQLQKNHQAFYSGNTYFLAGVLFRKNELSNVNLSNELTQVMTSL
;
A
#
# COMPACT_ATOMS: atom_id res chain seq x y z
N MET A 1 9.38 9.89 -4.08
CA MET A 1 8.58 8.70 -4.41
C MET A 1 8.86 7.62 -3.37
N VAL A 2 7.83 6.95 -2.86
CA VAL A 2 7.93 5.91 -1.82
C VAL A 2 7.28 4.63 -2.34
N LEU A 3 7.86 3.47 -2.02
CA LEU A 3 7.26 2.18 -2.33
C LEU A 3 6.33 1.76 -1.17
N VAL A 4 5.06 1.50 -1.49
CA VAL A 4 4.04 1.06 -0.53
C VAL A 4 3.54 -0.31 -0.98
N SER A 5 3.64 -1.30 -0.10
CA SER A 5 3.17 -2.64 -0.42
C SER A 5 1.78 -2.91 0.14
N SER A 6 0.94 -3.62 -0.61
CA SER A 6 -0.43 -3.90 -0.22
C SER A 6 -0.54 -4.83 0.97
N TYR A 7 0.52 -5.61 1.27
CA TYR A 7 0.57 -6.51 2.42
C TYR A 7 1.15 -5.90 3.72
N SER A 8 1.43 -4.59 3.74
CA SER A 8 2.11 -3.91 4.85
C SER A 8 1.36 -2.66 5.33
N ASN A 9 0.06 -2.78 5.57
CA ASN A 9 -0.84 -1.71 6.01
C ASN A 9 -0.83 -0.47 5.10
N PRO A 10 -1.16 -0.63 3.81
CA PRO A 10 -1.15 0.48 2.86
C PRO A 10 -2.18 1.56 3.22
N VAL A 11 -3.35 1.17 3.74
CA VAL A 11 -4.43 2.09 4.11
C VAL A 11 -3.97 3.04 5.21
N ASN A 12 -3.38 2.51 6.29
CA ASN A 12 -2.89 3.38 7.36
C ASN A 12 -1.71 4.24 6.89
N THR A 13 -0.84 3.71 6.03
CA THR A 13 0.27 4.49 5.45
C THR A 13 -0.25 5.71 4.67
N ILE A 14 -1.29 5.53 3.86
CA ILE A 14 -1.93 6.61 3.09
C ILE A 14 -2.64 7.59 4.04
N ALA A 15 -3.40 7.07 5.01
CA ALA A 15 -4.12 7.89 5.97
C ALA A 15 -3.18 8.78 6.80
N GLU A 16 -2.04 8.23 7.25
CA GLU A 16 -1.01 9.00 7.97
C GLU A 16 -0.41 10.10 7.09
N ALA A 17 -0.14 9.83 5.81
CA ALA A 17 0.33 10.86 4.89
C ALA A 17 -0.68 12.01 4.76
N MET A 18 -1.97 11.69 4.62
CA MET A 18 -3.06 12.67 4.54
C MET A 18 -3.18 13.50 5.82
N ALA A 19 -3.12 12.85 6.99
CA ALA A 19 -3.15 13.53 8.29
C ALA A 19 -1.98 14.52 8.47
N ASN A 20 -0.85 14.24 7.81
CA ASN A 20 0.35 15.09 7.83
C ASN A 20 0.40 16.13 6.69
N GLY A 21 -0.72 16.39 6.02
CA GLY A 21 -0.86 17.43 5.01
C GLY A 21 -0.25 17.07 3.65
N TYR A 22 -0.19 15.77 3.33
CA TYR A 22 0.19 15.29 2.01
C TYR A 22 -1.02 14.78 1.23
N SER A 23 -0.91 14.87 -0.08
CA SER A 23 -1.77 14.23 -1.06
C SER A 23 -0.92 13.34 -1.96
N ILE A 24 -1.58 12.41 -2.64
CA ILE A 24 -0.95 11.59 -3.67
C ILE A 24 -1.18 12.29 -5.00
N GLU A 25 -0.09 12.76 -5.62
CA GLU A 25 -0.13 13.43 -6.92
C GLU A 25 -0.22 12.40 -8.05
N ASP A 26 0.53 11.30 -7.93
CA ASP A 26 0.57 10.22 -8.93
C ASP A 26 1.00 8.90 -8.29
N PHE A 27 0.69 7.78 -8.94
CA PHE A 27 1.14 6.46 -8.54
C PHE A 27 1.25 5.47 -9.71
N MET A 28 2.12 4.48 -9.56
CA MET A 28 2.18 3.29 -10.42
C MET A 28 2.04 2.03 -9.56
N VAL A 29 1.38 1.00 -10.07
CA VAL A 29 1.21 -0.28 -9.36
C VAL A 29 1.72 -1.42 -10.21
N THR A 30 2.45 -2.35 -9.58
CA THR A 30 2.87 -3.60 -10.20
C THR A 30 2.52 -4.80 -9.31
N PRO A 31 1.94 -5.88 -9.85
CA PRO A 31 1.75 -7.12 -9.11
C PRO A 31 3.09 -7.82 -8.91
N LEU A 32 3.36 -8.25 -7.68
CA LEU A 32 4.54 -9.03 -7.32
C LEU A 32 4.14 -10.30 -6.56
N GLN A 33 4.95 -11.33 -6.70
CA GLN A 33 4.85 -12.54 -5.88
C GLN A 33 5.61 -12.34 -4.56
N PHE A 34 5.20 -13.04 -3.51
CA PHE A 34 6.00 -13.16 -2.30
C PHE A 34 7.40 -13.68 -2.64
N GLY A 35 8.41 -12.90 -2.28
CA GLY A 35 9.80 -13.29 -2.36
C GLY A 35 10.20 -14.24 -1.23
N TYR A 36 11.50 -14.51 -1.15
CA TYR A 36 12.10 -15.40 -0.15
C TYR A 36 11.67 -15.05 1.29
N TYR A 37 11.90 -13.81 1.70
CA TYR A 37 11.63 -13.39 3.08
C TYR A 37 10.15 -13.38 3.44
N SER A 38 9.29 -12.85 2.55
CA SER A 38 7.84 -12.87 2.75
C SER A 38 7.23 -14.27 2.74
N SER A 39 7.96 -15.26 2.22
CA SER A 39 7.56 -16.66 2.23
C SER A 39 8.01 -17.42 3.49
N GLU A 40 8.88 -16.83 4.33
CA GLU A 40 9.27 -17.45 5.59
C GLU A 40 8.05 -17.65 6.50
N PRO A 41 7.87 -18.81 7.14
CA PRO A 41 6.64 -19.12 7.88
C PRO A 41 6.24 -18.06 8.91
N LYS A 42 7.22 -17.52 9.66
CA LYS A 42 6.98 -16.46 10.64
C LYS A 42 6.43 -15.19 10.00
N VAL A 43 7.04 -14.75 8.89
CA VAL A 43 6.66 -13.52 8.18
C VAL A 43 5.31 -13.70 7.50
N ARG A 44 5.11 -14.83 6.81
CA ARG A 44 3.84 -15.15 6.15
C ARG A 44 2.68 -15.22 7.14
N ASN A 45 2.89 -15.82 8.31
CA ASN A 45 1.87 -15.87 9.37
C ASN A 45 1.54 -14.47 9.89
N HIS A 46 2.53 -13.58 10.02
CA HIS A 46 2.30 -12.20 10.40
C HIS A 46 1.50 -11.43 9.33
N ILE A 47 1.85 -11.57 8.06
CA ILE A 47 1.09 -10.99 6.93
C ILE A 47 -0.35 -11.50 6.91
N ALA A 48 -0.57 -12.80 7.14
CA ALA A 48 -1.91 -13.38 7.22
C ALA A 48 -2.72 -12.81 8.40
N GLN A 49 -2.06 -12.53 9.53
CA GLN A 49 -2.71 -11.86 10.66
C GLN A 49 -3.10 -10.41 10.33
N LEU A 50 -2.24 -9.68 9.62
CA LEU A 50 -2.57 -8.34 9.12
C LEU A 50 -3.78 -8.38 8.16
N GLN A 51 -3.86 -9.39 7.29
CA GLN A 51 -5.00 -9.54 6.37
C GLN A 51 -6.32 -9.78 7.10
N LYS A 52 -6.32 -10.61 8.16
CA LYS A 52 -7.50 -10.80 9.03
C LYS A 52 -7.96 -9.49 9.68
N ASN A 53 -7.03 -8.56 9.91
CA ASN A 53 -7.31 -7.24 10.47
C ASN A 53 -7.64 -6.19 9.40
N HIS A 54 -7.78 -6.55 8.12
CA HIS A 54 -7.94 -5.63 6.99
C HIS A 54 -6.77 -4.63 6.84
N GLN A 55 -5.56 -5.08 7.17
CA GLN A 55 -4.31 -4.32 7.09
C GLN A 55 -3.33 -4.89 6.06
N ALA A 56 -3.66 -6.00 5.40
CA ALA A 56 -2.87 -6.55 4.32
C ALA A 56 -3.81 -7.11 3.25
N PHE A 57 -3.46 -6.89 1.99
CA PHE A 57 -4.28 -7.25 0.83
C PHE A 57 -3.40 -8.00 -0.16
N TYR A 58 -3.70 -9.28 -0.37
CA TYR A 58 -2.97 -10.16 -1.26
C TYR A 58 -3.85 -11.36 -1.62
N SER A 59 -3.62 -11.93 -2.80
CA SER A 59 -4.35 -13.10 -3.31
C SER A 59 -3.37 -14.22 -3.68
N GLY A 60 -3.53 -15.38 -3.03
CA GLY A 60 -2.53 -16.45 -3.11
C GLY A 60 -1.18 -16.00 -2.55
N ASN A 61 -0.17 -15.90 -3.41
CA ASN A 61 1.14 -15.33 -3.09
C ASN A 61 1.38 -13.98 -3.81
N THR A 62 0.37 -13.39 -4.44
CA THR A 62 0.50 -12.15 -5.21
C THR A 62 -0.01 -10.96 -4.41
N TYR A 63 0.75 -9.86 -4.41
CA TYR A 63 0.40 -8.60 -3.78
C TYR A 63 0.72 -7.44 -4.73
N PHE A 64 0.21 -6.25 -4.45
CA PHE A 64 0.53 -5.04 -5.20
C PHE A 64 1.64 -4.24 -4.54
N LEU A 65 2.61 -3.82 -5.33
CA LEU A 65 3.61 -2.82 -4.96
C LEU A 65 3.31 -1.52 -5.69
N ALA A 66 3.03 -0.45 -4.94
CA ALA A 66 2.80 0.87 -5.48
C ALA A 66 4.06 1.75 -5.33
N GLY A 67 4.46 2.41 -6.41
CA GLY A 67 5.33 3.59 -6.35
C GLY A 67 4.46 4.84 -6.22
N VAL A 68 4.57 5.55 -5.11
CA VAL A 68 3.67 6.64 -4.74
C VAL A 68 4.42 7.98 -4.72
N LEU A 69 3.89 8.97 -5.42
CA LEU A 69 4.37 10.35 -5.39
C LEU A 69 3.54 11.17 -4.41
N PHE A 70 4.06 11.32 -3.19
CA PHE A 70 3.47 12.21 -2.19
C PHE A 70 3.89 13.66 -2.43
N ARG A 71 2.95 14.59 -2.25
CA ARG A 71 3.16 16.02 -2.38
C ARG A 71 2.44 16.79 -1.28
N LYS A 72 3.02 17.87 -0.78
CA LYS A 72 2.34 18.74 0.19
C LYS A 72 1.09 19.36 -0.44
N ASN A 73 0.00 19.43 0.32
CA ASN A 73 -1.30 19.90 -0.19
C ASN A 73 -1.24 21.30 -0.80
N GLU A 74 -0.43 22.21 -0.24
CA GLU A 74 -0.24 23.57 -0.76
C GLU A 74 0.37 23.62 -2.17
N LEU A 75 1.03 22.53 -2.57
CA LEU A 75 1.75 22.42 -3.84
C LEU A 75 1.04 21.52 -4.84
N SER A 76 -0.11 20.94 -4.48
CA SER A 76 -0.81 19.94 -5.29
C SER A 76 -2.23 20.39 -5.61
N ASN A 77 -2.61 20.25 -6.88
CA ASN A 77 -4.00 20.43 -7.35
C ASN A 77 -4.71 19.09 -7.59
N VAL A 78 -4.02 17.97 -7.34
CA VAL A 78 -4.48 16.61 -7.59
C VAL A 78 -4.39 15.80 -6.30
N ASN A 79 -5.37 14.93 -6.07
CA ASN A 79 -5.36 14.03 -4.93
C ASN A 79 -5.93 12.66 -5.31
N LEU A 80 -5.04 11.73 -5.65
CA LEU A 80 -5.37 10.36 -6.04
C LEU A 80 -5.36 9.38 -4.84
N SER A 81 -5.51 9.89 -3.62
CA SER A 81 -5.39 9.05 -2.41
C SER A 81 -6.51 8.02 -2.32
N ASN A 82 -7.72 8.35 -2.77
CA ASN A 82 -8.85 7.43 -2.77
C ASN A 82 -8.66 6.33 -3.81
N GLU A 83 -8.20 6.70 -5.00
CA GLU A 83 -7.90 5.83 -6.13
C GLU A 83 -6.80 4.83 -5.76
N LEU A 84 -5.69 5.31 -5.20
CA LEU A 84 -4.63 4.42 -4.72
C LEU A 84 -5.17 3.48 -3.63
N THR A 85 -5.94 4.00 -2.66
CA THR A 85 -6.51 3.17 -1.60
C THR A 85 -7.36 2.04 -2.18
N GLN A 86 -8.27 2.36 -3.12
CA GLN A 86 -9.09 1.35 -3.79
C GLN A 86 -8.27 0.29 -4.52
N VAL A 87 -7.24 0.71 -5.27
CA VAL A 87 -6.36 -0.24 -5.97
C VAL A 87 -5.63 -1.14 -4.96
N MET A 88 -5.06 -0.56 -3.91
CA MET A 88 -4.29 -1.31 -2.90
C MET A 88 -5.13 -2.28 -2.08
N THR A 89 -6.45 -2.10 -2.00
CA THR A 89 -7.38 -2.99 -1.27
C THR A 89 -8.15 -3.95 -2.16
N SER A 90 -7.89 -4.00 -3.48
CA SER A 90 -8.71 -4.76 -4.44
C SER A 90 -8.36 -6.25 -4.57
N LEU A 91 -7.40 -6.76 -3.77
CA LEU A 91 -6.94 -8.16 -3.79
C LEU A 91 -7.60 -9.03 -2.73
#